data_AF-A0A1W6L5F7-F1
#
_entry.id   AF-A0A1W6L5F7-F1
#
_cell.length_a   1.000
_cell.length_b   1.000
_cell.length_c   1.000
_cell.angle_alpha   90.00
_cell.angle_beta   90.00
_cell.angle_gamma   90.00
#
_symmetry.space_group_name_H-M   'P 1'
#
loop_
_entity.id
_entity.type
_entity.pdbx_description
1 polymer ?
#
loop_
_entity_poly.entity_id
_entity_poly.type
_entity_poly.pdbx_seq_one_letter_code
_entity_poly.pdbx_strand_id
1 'polypeptide(L)'
;MDILIESERRRSQLDFVASGRDVEVGDARECPLPVEELRTLDGHHPAVRAVFDGGLTAVVYKVHASGRDWAVKRARTPCLVQGPDGQTSFLNELQRRAELAALKAQPGGRARFAGIVDTVYGSLRHGIIVSPWIDGELLRTWDERRLRQVFDTGRELVRAGFFEWDFCPGNLMDDGRQVWLFDFGYMYRFDPLCQFNSAGDGSAAPQCHLAERIESRHAFGAWLDLPEAEALEAFRREKTIALATYHRLREELAVDGATTTVLGWLDAITATWQAGLAGDLRALWLCEGWRSHTIDLEDDLHGQTCTPNTLRRVDWLLDALRANHALLAARGALLGDDAGQPADALLARYAAKRREAEGYQVRRAA
;
A
#
# COMPACT_ATOMS: atom_id res chain seq x y z
N MET A 1 -15.62 15.18 22.02
CA MET A 1 -15.39 15.31 20.57
C MET A 1 -14.10 14.57 20.35
N ASP A 2 -14.20 13.30 20.00
CA ASP A 2 -13.02 12.45 19.86
C ASP A 2 -12.20 12.97 18.68
N ILE A 3 -10.93 13.26 18.94
CA ILE A 3 -10.06 13.80 17.90
C ILE A 3 -9.58 12.61 17.07
N LEU A 4 -9.92 12.63 15.77
CA LEU A 4 -9.50 11.60 14.83
C LEU A 4 -8.00 11.74 14.54
N ILE A 5 -7.26 10.63 14.60
CA ILE A 5 -5.82 10.52 14.30
C ILE A 5 -5.51 11.15 12.94
N GLU A 6 -6.36 10.87 11.95
CA GLU A 6 -6.22 11.38 10.59
C GLU A 6 -6.29 12.91 10.52
N SER A 7 -7.18 13.52 11.31
CA SER A 7 -7.37 14.97 11.34
C SER A 7 -6.23 15.67 12.07
N GLU A 8 -5.71 15.06 13.15
CA GLU A 8 -4.49 15.51 13.82
C GLU A 8 -3.26 15.42 12.91
N ARG A 9 -3.07 14.28 12.25
CA ARG A 9 -1.99 14.09 11.28
C ARG A 9 -2.03 15.16 10.19
N ARG A 10 -3.18 15.33 9.53
CA ARG A 10 -3.35 16.31 8.44
C ARG A 10 -3.01 17.73 8.90
N ARG A 11 -3.57 18.14 10.03
CA ARG A 11 -3.27 19.45 10.63
C ARG A 11 -1.78 19.60 10.94
N SER A 12 -1.17 18.62 11.60
CA SER A 12 0.26 18.64 11.92
C SER A 12 1.14 18.76 10.66
N GLN A 13 0.80 18.03 9.59
CA GLN A 13 1.52 18.10 8.32
C GLN A 13 1.35 19.46 7.64
N LEU A 14 0.13 20.00 7.59
CA LEU A 14 -0.13 21.33 7.03
C LEU A 14 0.59 22.43 7.81
N ASP A 15 0.55 22.38 9.13
CA ASP A 15 1.27 23.31 10.01
C ASP A 15 2.79 23.20 9.80
N PHE A 16 3.31 21.99 9.59
CA PHE A 16 4.72 21.78 9.29
C PHE A 16 5.11 22.41 7.95
N VAL A 17 4.34 22.17 6.88
CA VAL A 17 4.57 22.79 5.56
C VAL A 17 4.53 24.31 5.68
N ALA A 18 3.52 24.86 6.36
CA ALA A 18 3.38 26.29 6.57
C ALA A 18 4.55 26.90 7.38
N SER A 19 5.19 26.11 8.25
CA SER A 19 6.35 26.58 9.04
C SER A 19 7.62 26.83 8.22
N GLY A 20 7.70 26.31 6.98
CA GLY A 20 8.90 26.44 6.14
C GLY A 20 10.15 25.71 6.68
N ARG A 21 9.98 24.91 7.73
CA ARG A 21 11.04 24.05 8.28
C ARG A 21 11.38 22.94 7.30
N ASP A 22 12.61 22.47 7.39
CA ASP A 22 13.05 21.32 6.61
C ASP A 22 12.90 20.02 7.41
N VAL A 23 12.70 18.93 6.69
CA VAL A 23 12.95 17.56 7.19
C VAL A 23 14.12 17.04 6.39
N GLU A 24 15.27 16.90 7.03
CA GLU A 24 16.46 16.34 6.41
C GLU A 24 16.70 14.91 6.90
N VAL A 25 17.01 14.01 5.97
CA VAL A 25 17.31 12.60 6.24
C VAL A 25 18.62 12.25 5.56
N GLY A 26 19.50 11.51 6.23
CA GLY A 26 20.78 11.09 5.67
C GLY A 26 21.80 12.23 5.57
N ASP A 27 22.72 12.15 4.60
CA ASP A 27 23.83 13.09 4.46
C ASP A 27 23.99 13.53 2.99
N ALA A 28 23.89 14.85 2.75
CA ALA A 28 24.04 15.43 1.42
C ALA A 28 25.39 15.12 0.76
N ARG A 29 26.43 14.81 1.55
CA ARG A 29 27.76 14.44 1.04
C ARG A 29 27.80 13.03 0.45
N GLU A 30 26.82 12.18 0.78
CA GLU A 30 26.71 10.83 0.24
C GLU A 30 25.90 10.78 -1.07
N CYS A 31 25.35 11.92 -1.51
CA CYS A 31 24.64 12.04 -2.77
C CYS A 31 25.53 11.72 -3.99
N PRO A 32 24.94 11.18 -5.08
CA PRO A 32 25.66 10.92 -6.33
C PRO A 32 26.22 12.16 -7.02
N LEU A 33 25.55 13.29 -6.85
CA LEU A 33 25.84 14.59 -7.43
C LEU A 33 25.52 15.67 -6.36
N PRO A 34 26.06 16.90 -6.50
CA PRO A 34 25.68 18.01 -5.63
C PRO A 34 24.16 18.19 -5.56
N VAL A 35 23.63 18.50 -4.38
CA VAL A 35 22.18 18.66 -4.16
C VAL A 35 21.55 19.68 -5.11
N GLU A 36 22.24 20.80 -5.39
CA GLU A 36 21.76 21.82 -6.33
C GLU A 36 21.62 21.30 -7.77
N GLU A 37 22.47 20.37 -8.18
CA GLU A 37 22.39 19.70 -9.47
C GLU A 37 21.22 18.71 -9.49
N LEU A 38 21.06 17.91 -8.42
CA LEU A 38 19.96 16.96 -8.27
C LEU A 38 18.57 17.62 -8.34
N ARG A 39 18.43 18.83 -7.77
CA ARG A 39 17.18 19.59 -7.78
C ARG A 39 16.76 20.02 -9.19
N THR A 40 17.73 20.24 -10.07
CA THR A 40 17.50 20.79 -11.41
C THR A 40 17.55 19.73 -12.51
N LEU A 41 17.68 18.45 -12.15
CA LEU A 41 17.70 17.33 -13.10
C LEU A 41 16.54 17.36 -14.11
N ASP A 42 16.87 17.02 -15.35
CA ASP A 42 15.92 16.74 -16.42
C ASP A 42 16.39 15.52 -17.22
N GLY A 43 15.64 15.15 -18.25
CA GLY A 43 15.99 14.01 -19.10
C GLY A 43 17.24 14.20 -19.96
N HIS A 44 17.77 15.41 -20.08
CA HIS A 44 18.96 15.72 -20.90
C HIS A 44 20.25 15.69 -20.08
N HIS A 45 20.14 15.63 -18.76
CA HIS A 45 21.30 15.60 -17.89
C HIS A 45 22.20 14.38 -18.20
N PRO A 46 23.53 14.54 -18.38
CA PRO A 46 24.41 13.44 -18.82
C PRO A 46 24.43 12.21 -17.90
N ALA A 47 24.15 12.42 -16.61
CA ALA A 47 24.07 11.35 -15.62
C ALA A 47 22.71 10.62 -15.63
N VAL A 48 21.66 11.17 -16.24
CA VAL A 48 20.33 10.57 -16.26
C VAL A 48 20.27 9.46 -17.31
N ARG A 49 19.81 8.28 -16.88
CA ARG A 49 19.65 7.08 -17.70
C ARG A 49 18.20 6.79 -18.06
N ALA A 50 17.28 7.18 -17.19
CA ALA A 50 15.85 7.03 -17.42
C ALA A 50 15.08 8.07 -16.59
N VAL A 51 13.91 8.44 -17.09
CA VAL A 51 12.95 9.33 -16.42
C VAL A 51 11.64 8.57 -16.25
N PHE A 52 11.09 8.59 -15.05
CA PHE A 52 9.79 8.03 -14.72
C PHE A 52 8.89 9.16 -14.22
N ASP A 53 8.05 9.67 -15.11
CA ASP A 53 7.19 10.85 -14.90
C ASP A 53 5.70 10.51 -14.80
N GLY A 54 5.36 9.24 -14.61
CA GLY A 54 3.97 8.80 -14.40
C GLY A 54 3.40 9.13 -13.01
N GLY A 55 4.24 9.51 -12.04
CA GLY A 55 3.81 9.80 -10.67
C GLY A 55 3.08 11.14 -10.53
N LEU A 56 2.05 11.19 -9.69
CA LEU A 56 1.24 12.40 -9.47
C LEU A 56 1.92 13.42 -8.54
N THR A 57 2.79 12.96 -7.65
CA THR A 57 3.41 13.79 -6.60
C THR A 57 4.89 14.05 -6.86
N ALA A 58 5.54 13.21 -7.67
CA ALA A 58 6.97 13.30 -7.95
C ALA A 58 7.33 12.75 -9.34
N VAL A 59 8.53 13.11 -9.80
CA VAL A 59 9.23 12.50 -10.94
C VAL A 59 10.44 11.76 -10.41
N VAL A 60 10.71 10.54 -10.90
CA VAL A 60 11.89 9.76 -10.49
C VAL A 60 12.89 9.71 -11.64
N TYR A 61 14.14 10.03 -11.33
CA TYR A 61 15.26 9.93 -12.26
C TYR A 61 16.16 8.76 -11.86
N LYS A 62 16.48 7.89 -12.83
CA LYS A 62 17.60 6.95 -12.68
C LYS A 62 18.89 7.68 -13.03
N VAL A 63 19.73 7.93 -12.04
CA VAL A 63 20.99 8.68 -12.19
C VAL A 63 22.18 7.73 -12.04
N HIS A 64 23.09 7.73 -13.00
CA HIS A 64 24.34 6.97 -12.94
C HIS A 64 25.49 7.89 -12.51
N ALA A 65 26.08 7.62 -11.36
CA ALA A 65 27.22 8.36 -10.84
C ALA A 65 28.08 7.48 -9.92
N SER A 66 29.39 7.71 -9.95
CA SER A 66 30.35 6.95 -9.13
C SER A 66 30.24 5.43 -9.32
N GLY A 67 30.00 4.99 -10.56
CA GLY A 67 29.96 3.58 -10.95
C GLY A 67 28.71 2.80 -10.53
N ARG A 68 27.66 3.48 -10.06
CA ARG A 68 26.39 2.86 -9.65
C ARG A 68 25.18 3.72 -10.02
N ASP A 69 24.02 3.08 -10.02
CA ASP A 69 22.75 3.74 -10.30
C ASP A 69 22.04 4.16 -9.01
N TRP A 70 21.31 5.28 -9.11
CA TRP A 70 20.59 5.92 -8.02
C TRP A 70 19.18 6.28 -8.46
N ALA A 71 18.23 6.22 -7.52
CA ALA A 71 16.90 6.76 -7.70
C ALA A 71 16.83 8.14 -7.03
N VAL A 72 16.57 9.17 -7.84
CA VAL A 72 16.36 10.55 -7.39
C VAL A 72 14.89 10.90 -7.62
N LYS A 73 14.09 10.86 -6.55
CA LYS A 73 12.67 11.26 -6.54
C LYS A 73 12.61 12.75 -6.26
N ARG A 74 12.11 13.53 -7.22
CA ARG A 74 11.92 14.98 -7.10
C ARG A 74 10.44 15.31 -7.00
N ALA A 75 10.06 16.03 -5.95
CA ALA A 75 8.70 16.52 -5.76
C ALA A 75 8.26 17.39 -6.96
N ARG A 76 7.00 17.26 -7.36
CA ARG A 76 6.42 18.15 -8.37
C ARG A 76 6.03 19.48 -7.75
N THR A 77 6.32 20.55 -8.49
CA THR A 77 5.87 21.89 -8.18
C THR A 77 5.16 22.46 -9.41
N PRO A 78 3.81 22.44 -9.46
CA PRO A 78 2.86 22.03 -8.42
C PRO A 78 2.64 20.50 -8.34
N CYS A 79 2.24 20.00 -7.16
CA CYS A 79 1.72 18.64 -6.99
C CYS A 79 0.42 18.48 -7.79
N LEU A 80 0.22 17.33 -8.45
CA LEU A 80 -0.99 17.10 -9.26
C LEU A 80 -2.18 16.66 -8.41
N VAL A 81 -1.94 16.12 -7.22
CA VAL A 81 -3.01 15.69 -6.29
C VAL A 81 -3.51 16.87 -5.46
N GLN A 82 -4.82 17.08 -5.46
CA GLN A 82 -5.44 18.25 -4.83
C GLN A 82 -5.82 18.05 -3.35
N GLY A 83 -6.01 16.81 -2.90
CA GLY A 83 -6.37 16.52 -1.51
C GLY A 83 -5.21 16.77 -0.52
N PRO A 84 -5.50 17.09 0.76
CA PRO A 84 -4.46 17.37 1.77
C PRO A 84 -3.39 16.29 1.86
N ASP A 85 -3.78 15.01 1.83
CA ASP A 85 -2.85 13.88 1.91
C ASP A 85 -1.94 13.78 0.68
N GLY A 86 -2.46 14.13 -0.50
CA GLY A 86 -1.65 14.20 -1.71
C GLY A 86 -0.65 15.35 -1.68
N GLN A 87 -1.09 16.53 -1.20
CA GLN A 87 -0.23 17.70 -1.06
C GLN A 87 0.88 17.51 -0.02
N THR A 88 0.60 16.75 1.06
CA THR A 88 1.58 16.47 2.12
C THR A 88 2.31 15.13 1.93
N SER A 89 2.02 14.36 0.88
CA SER A 89 2.58 13.03 0.65
C SER A 89 4.12 13.00 0.64
N PHE A 90 4.76 14.00 0.03
CA PHE A 90 6.23 14.09 -0.01
C PHE A 90 6.84 14.37 1.37
N LEU A 91 6.21 15.27 2.16
CA LEU A 91 6.57 15.48 3.57
C LEU A 91 6.38 14.19 4.36
N ASN A 92 5.25 13.51 4.18
CA ASN A 92 4.95 12.26 4.87
C ASN A 92 6.02 11.20 4.57
N GLU A 93 6.38 11.02 3.30
CA GLU A 93 7.43 10.08 2.90
C GLU A 93 8.78 10.41 3.56
N LEU A 94 9.20 11.69 3.59
CA LEU A 94 10.43 12.09 4.28
C LEU A 94 10.40 11.77 5.78
N GLN A 95 9.29 12.06 6.46
CA GLN A 95 9.12 11.73 7.87
C GLN A 95 9.22 10.21 8.10
N ARG A 96 8.56 9.40 7.27
CA ARG A 96 8.61 7.95 7.34
C ARG A 96 10.01 7.41 7.08
N ARG A 97 10.72 7.94 6.08
CA ARG A 97 12.12 7.60 5.80
C ARG A 97 13.04 7.93 6.97
N ALA A 98 12.86 9.07 7.62
CA ALA A 98 13.63 9.46 8.81
C ALA A 98 13.44 8.46 9.95
N GLU A 99 12.18 8.14 10.26
CA GLU A 99 11.83 7.21 11.35
C GLU A 99 12.33 5.78 11.05
N LEU A 100 12.17 5.31 9.81
CA LEU A 100 12.67 3.99 9.39
C LEU A 100 14.20 3.93 9.37
N ALA A 101 14.89 5.01 8.98
CA ALA A 101 16.35 5.08 9.06
C ALA A 101 16.85 4.97 10.51
N ALA A 102 16.18 5.65 11.44
CA ALA A 102 16.49 5.53 12.87
C ALA A 102 16.28 4.10 13.39
N LEU A 103 15.21 3.42 12.95
CA LEU A 103 14.96 2.03 13.32
C LEU A 103 16.00 1.07 12.71
N LYS A 104 16.41 1.29 11.46
CA LYS A 104 17.46 0.50 10.80
C LYS A 104 18.82 0.64 11.47
N ALA A 105 19.09 1.79 12.10
CA ALA A 105 20.34 2.04 12.83
C ALA A 105 20.41 1.29 14.19
N GLN A 106 19.29 0.79 14.71
CA GLN A 106 19.27 -0.01 15.94
C GLN A 106 19.91 -1.40 15.71
N PRO A 107 20.43 -2.05 16.77
CA PRO A 107 20.95 -3.42 16.66
C PRO A 107 19.92 -4.37 16.03
N GLY A 108 20.31 -5.06 14.96
CA GLY A 108 19.42 -5.96 14.20
C GLY A 108 18.39 -5.26 13.29
N GLY A 109 18.28 -3.92 13.34
CA GLY A 109 17.29 -3.15 12.59
C GLY A 109 17.39 -3.32 11.08
N ARG A 110 18.61 -3.38 10.52
CA ARG A 110 18.82 -3.64 9.08
C ARG A 110 18.26 -4.98 8.62
N ALA A 111 18.40 -6.03 9.42
CA ALA A 111 17.84 -7.35 9.09
C ALA A 111 16.31 -7.34 9.22
N ARG A 112 15.79 -6.63 10.23
CA ARG A 112 14.36 -6.49 10.48
C ARG A 112 13.63 -5.75 9.34
N PHE A 113 14.25 -4.71 8.80
CA PHE A 113 13.67 -3.89 7.72
C PHE A 113 14.39 -4.09 6.38
N ALA A 114 14.80 -5.34 6.08
CA ALA A 114 15.54 -5.68 4.87
C ALA A 114 14.73 -5.44 3.57
N GLY A 115 13.39 -5.53 3.62
CA GLY A 115 12.52 -5.27 2.48
C GLY A 115 12.14 -3.79 2.28
N ILE A 116 12.73 -2.86 3.03
CA ILE A 116 12.49 -1.42 2.92
C ILE A 116 13.69 -0.79 2.22
N VAL A 117 13.48 0.04 1.20
CA VAL A 117 14.59 0.76 0.53
C VAL A 117 15.34 1.67 1.52
N ASP A 118 16.66 1.81 1.34
CA ASP A 118 17.46 2.77 2.10
C ASP A 118 17.26 4.20 1.57
N THR A 119 17.50 5.19 2.44
CA THR A 119 17.53 6.61 2.08
C THR A 119 18.94 7.14 2.32
N VAL A 120 19.53 7.70 1.28
CA VAL A 120 20.89 8.28 1.32
C VAL A 120 20.81 9.74 1.68
N TYR A 121 19.87 10.46 1.06
CA TYR A 121 19.58 11.84 1.38
C TYR A 121 18.11 12.14 1.11
N GLY A 122 17.51 13.04 1.88
CA GLY A 122 16.21 13.60 1.58
C GLY A 122 16.07 14.97 2.22
N SER A 123 15.43 15.91 1.53
CA SER A 123 15.12 17.23 2.07
C SER A 123 13.78 17.73 1.52
N LEU A 124 12.92 18.20 2.42
CA LEU A 124 11.64 18.81 2.07
C LEU A 124 11.86 20.13 1.34
N ARG A 125 12.79 20.96 1.84
CA ARG A 125 13.12 22.25 1.26
C ARG A 125 13.70 22.11 -0.15
N HIS A 126 14.56 21.12 -0.36
CA HIS A 126 15.14 20.85 -1.66
C HIS A 126 14.18 20.08 -2.58
N GLY A 127 13.14 19.44 -2.02
CA GLY A 127 12.15 18.69 -2.80
C GLY A 127 12.73 17.43 -3.43
N ILE A 128 13.72 16.79 -2.79
CA ILE A 128 14.38 15.58 -3.30
C ILE A 128 14.48 14.48 -2.25
N ILE A 129 14.40 13.23 -2.71
CA ILE A 129 14.75 12.02 -1.99
C ILE A 129 15.71 11.23 -2.90
N VAL A 130 16.81 10.76 -2.33
CA VAL A 130 17.86 10.00 -2.98
C VAL A 130 17.97 8.65 -2.30
N SER A 131 17.89 7.59 -3.09
CA SER A 131 18.04 6.21 -2.64
C SER A 131 18.89 5.41 -3.64
N PRO A 132 19.50 4.29 -3.22
CA PRO A 132 20.11 3.36 -4.17
C PRO A 132 19.09 2.91 -5.21
N TRP A 133 19.49 2.77 -6.47
CA TRP A 133 18.62 2.16 -7.48
C TRP A 133 18.40 0.68 -7.15
N ILE A 134 17.15 0.24 -7.17
CA ILE A 134 16.82 -1.19 -7.07
C ILE A 134 16.94 -1.77 -8.48
N ASP A 135 17.88 -2.67 -8.68
CA ASP A 135 18.04 -3.38 -9.95
C ASP A 135 17.07 -4.56 -10.01
N GLY A 136 15.81 -4.26 -10.30
CA GLY A 136 14.73 -5.24 -10.30
C GLY A 136 13.56 -4.84 -11.20
N GLU A 137 12.53 -5.68 -11.17
CA GLU A 137 11.30 -5.47 -11.93
C GLU A 137 10.14 -5.17 -10.99
N LEU A 138 9.14 -4.42 -11.49
CA LEU A 138 7.89 -4.25 -10.75
C LEU A 138 7.28 -5.61 -10.44
N LEU A 139 6.82 -5.77 -9.20
CA LEU A 139 6.19 -7.01 -8.76
C LEU A 139 4.86 -7.18 -9.50
N ARG A 140 4.77 -8.18 -10.38
CA ARG A 140 3.55 -8.48 -11.17
C ARG A 140 2.88 -9.79 -10.81
N THR A 141 3.64 -10.74 -10.26
CA THR A 141 3.17 -12.09 -9.96
C THR A 141 3.60 -12.52 -8.57
N TRP A 142 2.79 -13.36 -7.94
CA TRP A 142 2.99 -13.80 -6.57
C TRP A 142 3.47 -15.25 -6.52
N ASP A 143 4.65 -15.46 -5.96
CA ASP A 143 5.15 -16.77 -5.54
C ASP A 143 5.30 -16.80 -4.01
N GLU A 144 5.69 -17.95 -3.48
CA GLU A 144 5.88 -18.12 -2.03
C GLU A 144 6.94 -17.17 -1.45
N ARG A 145 8.07 -16.96 -2.16
CA ARG A 145 9.15 -16.08 -1.68
C ARG A 145 8.66 -14.64 -1.57
N ARG A 146 8.01 -14.14 -2.62
CA ARG A 146 7.49 -12.77 -2.70
C ARG A 146 6.43 -12.52 -1.64
N LEU A 147 5.50 -13.45 -1.49
CA LEU A 147 4.49 -13.37 -0.42
C LEU A 147 5.14 -13.33 0.96
N ARG A 148 6.05 -14.26 1.27
CA ARG A 148 6.74 -14.28 2.56
C ARG A 148 7.48 -12.98 2.85
N GLN A 149 8.23 -12.46 1.88
CA GLN A 149 8.99 -11.22 2.05
C GLN A 149 8.10 -9.99 2.26
N VAL A 150 7.00 -9.87 1.52
CA VAL A 150 6.06 -8.75 1.70
C VAL A 150 5.33 -8.85 3.03
N PHE A 151 4.88 -10.05 3.44
CA PHE A 151 4.24 -10.27 4.74
C PHE A 151 5.20 -10.05 5.91
N ASP A 152 6.45 -10.51 5.82
CA ASP A 152 7.46 -10.27 6.84
C ASP A 152 7.76 -8.77 6.97
N THR A 153 7.96 -8.07 5.85
CA THR A 153 8.17 -6.62 5.83
C THR A 153 6.98 -5.88 6.42
N GLY A 154 5.76 -6.24 6.02
CA GLY A 154 4.53 -5.66 6.51
C GLY A 154 4.30 -5.90 8.00
N ARG A 155 4.62 -7.11 8.52
CA ARG A 155 4.54 -7.41 9.95
C ARG A 155 5.43 -6.49 10.75
N GLU A 156 6.68 -6.31 10.33
CA GLU A 156 7.65 -5.45 11.02
C GLU A 156 7.25 -3.98 11.00
N LEU A 157 6.63 -3.51 9.91
CA LEU A 157 6.02 -2.18 9.83
C LEU A 157 4.87 -2.03 10.82
N VAL A 158 3.90 -2.95 10.79
CA VAL A 158 2.73 -2.94 11.67
C VAL A 158 3.15 -2.95 13.13
N ARG A 159 4.04 -3.87 13.53
CA ARG A 159 4.56 -3.95 14.90
C ARG A 159 5.29 -2.69 15.32
N ALA A 160 6.00 -2.02 14.40
CA ALA A 160 6.67 -0.77 14.68
C ALA A 160 5.75 0.48 14.65
N GLY A 161 4.45 0.30 14.40
CA GLY A 161 3.45 1.38 14.36
C GLY A 161 3.41 2.14 13.04
N PHE A 162 3.72 1.47 11.93
CA PHE A 162 3.52 1.96 10.57
C PHE A 162 2.44 1.15 9.87
N PHE A 163 1.46 1.85 9.32
CA PHE A 163 0.45 1.26 8.47
C PHE A 163 0.62 1.77 7.04
N GLU A 164 1.06 0.88 6.16
CA GLU A 164 1.17 1.15 4.72
C GLU A 164 -0.19 0.87 4.06
N TRP A 165 -0.76 1.89 3.42
CA TRP A 165 -2.06 1.82 2.78
C TRP A 165 -1.99 1.39 1.31
N ASP A 166 -0.81 1.44 0.69
CA ASP A 166 -0.63 1.32 -0.76
C ASP A 166 0.44 0.30 -1.17
N PHE A 167 0.16 -0.99 -0.91
CA PHE A 167 0.94 -2.13 -1.42
C PHE A 167 0.70 -2.39 -2.93
N CYS A 168 0.47 -1.36 -3.74
CA CYS A 168 0.20 -1.53 -5.16
C CYS A 168 1.43 -2.03 -5.93
N PRO A 169 1.25 -2.62 -7.14
CA PRO A 169 2.35 -3.07 -7.98
C PRO A 169 3.39 -1.99 -8.30
N GLY A 170 2.97 -0.71 -8.28
CA GLY A 170 3.83 0.44 -8.56
C GLY A 170 4.79 0.81 -7.42
N ASN A 171 4.61 0.24 -6.22
CA ASN A 171 5.41 0.55 -5.03
C ASN A 171 6.26 -0.64 -4.55
N LEU A 172 6.20 -1.78 -5.26
CA LEU A 172 6.92 -3.01 -4.94
C LEU A 172 7.82 -3.44 -6.10
N MET A 173 9.10 -3.68 -5.81
CA MET A 173 10.09 -4.12 -6.81
C MET A 173 10.77 -5.40 -6.34
N ASP A 174 11.00 -6.34 -7.26
CA ASP A 174 11.69 -7.59 -6.97
C ASP A 174 13.01 -7.63 -7.76
N ASP A 175 14.13 -7.71 -7.05
CA ASP A 175 15.47 -7.86 -7.65
C ASP A 175 15.85 -9.33 -7.89
N GLY A 176 14.89 -10.24 -7.72
CA GLY A 176 15.08 -11.70 -7.82
C GLY A 176 15.55 -12.35 -6.52
N ARG A 177 15.95 -11.56 -5.52
CA ARG A 177 16.34 -12.03 -4.19
C ARG A 177 15.43 -11.45 -3.11
N GLN A 178 15.17 -10.15 -3.16
CA GLN A 178 14.40 -9.38 -2.20
C GLN A 178 13.28 -8.61 -2.91
N VAL A 179 12.10 -8.61 -2.30
CA VAL A 179 11.03 -7.66 -2.62
C VAL A 179 11.21 -6.40 -1.78
N TRP A 180 11.24 -5.25 -2.44
CA TRP A 180 11.46 -3.93 -1.87
C TRP A 180 10.20 -3.10 -1.92
N LEU A 181 9.80 -2.55 -0.76
CA LEU A 181 8.86 -1.43 -0.66
C LEU A 181 9.66 -0.12 -0.68
N PHE A 182 9.29 0.80 -1.57
CA PHE A 182 10.09 1.99 -1.86
C PHE A 182 9.35 3.32 -1.91
N ASP A 183 8.02 3.33 -1.86
CA ASP A 183 7.21 4.55 -1.73
C ASP A 183 6.45 4.51 -0.41
N PHE A 184 6.50 5.61 0.36
CA PHE A 184 5.89 5.71 1.69
C PHE A 184 4.97 6.93 1.80
N GLY A 185 4.53 7.50 0.66
CA GLY A 185 3.66 8.67 0.62
C GLY A 185 2.35 8.47 1.40
N TYR A 186 1.85 7.24 1.45
CA TYR A 186 0.62 6.85 2.15
C TYR A 186 0.87 5.93 3.37
N MET A 187 2.10 5.89 3.88
CA MET A 187 2.41 5.21 5.13
C MET A 187 2.19 6.12 6.32
N TYR A 188 1.35 5.71 7.27
CA TYR A 188 0.97 6.53 8.42
C TYR A 188 1.29 5.86 9.75
N ARG A 189 1.49 6.69 10.77
CA ARG A 189 1.71 6.23 12.15
C ARG A 189 0.39 5.83 12.79
N PHE A 190 0.46 4.80 13.62
CA PHE A 190 -0.59 4.39 14.55
C PHE A 190 0.07 3.68 15.76
N ASP A 191 -0.69 3.45 16.81
CA ASP A 191 -0.25 2.67 17.97
C ASP A 191 -0.75 1.22 17.87
N PRO A 192 0.10 0.25 17.50
CA PRO A 192 -0.32 -1.14 17.30
C PRO A 192 -0.70 -1.85 18.60
N LEU A 193 -0.47 -1.23 19.77
CA LEU A 193 -0.87 -1.81 21.05
C LEU A 193 -2.35 -1.53 21.36
N CYS A 194 -2.93 -0.45 20.83
CA CYS A 194 -4.32 -0.07 21.11
C CYS A 194 -5.19 0.21 19.88
N GLN A 195 -4.61 0.26 18.68
CA GLN A 195 -5.30 0.59 17.43
C GLN A 195 -5.11 -0.53 16.40
N PHE A 196 -6.09 -0.69 15.51
CA PHE A 196 -6.04 -1.64 14.39
C PHE A 196 -5.20 -1.10 13.23
N ASN A 197 -5.33 0.19 12.95
CA ASN A 197 -4.63 0.91 11.88
C ASN A 197 -4.66 2.42 12.14
N SER A 198 -4.32 3.23 11.13
CA SER A 198 -4.25 4.69 11.23
C SER A 198 -5.52 5.44 10.80
N ALA A 199 -6.63 4.76 10.52
CA ALA A 199 -7.87 5.40 10.04
C ALA A 199 -8.77 5.83 11.20
N GLY A 200 -9.43 6.99 11.06
CA GLY A 200 -10.35 7.51 12.08
C GLY A 200 -9.66 7.68 13.45
N ASP A 201 -10.19 6.99 14.47
CA ASP A 201 -9.64 6.92 15.84
C ASP A 201 -8.69 5.72 16.05
N GLY A 202 -8.35 5.02 14.96
CA GLY A 202 -7.55 3.80 14.96
C GLY A 202 -8.36 2.51 15.16
N SER A 203 -9.66 2.61 15.40
CA SER A 203 -10.59 1.47 15.50
C SER A 203 -11.70 1.48 14.44
N ALA A 204 -11.87 2.60 13.74
CA ALA A 204 -12.98 2.84 12.81
C ALA A 204 -13.01 1.96 11.54
N ALA A 205 -11.88 1.36 11.15
CA ALA A 205 -11.78 0.55 9.93
C ALA A 205 -11.13 -0.82 10.18
N PRO A 206 -11.72 -1.71 11.01
CA PRO A 206 -11.13 -2.99 11.40
C PRO A 206 -10.92 -3.95 10.22
N GLN A 207 -11.62 -3.75 9.10
CA GLN A 207 -11.43 -4.50 7.86
C GLN A 207 -10.11 -4.17 7.15
N CYS A 208 -9.52 -3.01 7.43
CA CYS A 208 -8.27 -2.59 6.82
C CYS A 208 -7.10 -3.10 7.66
N HIS A 209 -6.41 -4.13 7.15
CA HIS A 209 -5.24 -4.75 7.79
C HIS A 209 -4.20 -5.14 6.75
N LEU A 210 -3.01 -5.59 7.19
CA LEU A 210 -1.89 -5.89 6.30
C LEU A 210 -2.27 -6.80 5.11
N ALA A 211 -2.81 -8.00 5.38
CA ALA A 211 -3.21 -8.93 4.32
C ALA A 211 -4.20 -8.28 3.35
N GLU A 212 -5.16 -7.54 3.90
CA GLU A 212 -6.17 -6.87 3.11
C GLU A 212 -5.59 -5.76 2.21
N ARG A 213 -4.63 -4.97 2.69
CA ARG A 213 -3.96 -3.95 1.86
C ARG A 213 -3.15 -4.58 0.72
N ILE A 214 -2.51 -5.73 0.96
CA ILE A 214 -1.82 -6.49 -0.09
C ILE A 214 -2.83 -7.03 -1.12
N GLU A 215 -3.97 -7.53 -0.65
CA GLU A 215 -5.04 -8.10 -1.46
C GLU A 215 -5.74 -7.07 -2.36
N SER A 216 -6.28 -6.00 -1.74
CA SER A 216 -7.07 -4.99 -2.44
C SER A 216 -6.19 -4.24 -3.44
N ARG A 217 -5.03 -3.74 -3.00
CA ARG A 217 -4.14 -2.92 -3.83
C ARG A 217 -3.36 -3.72 -4.87
N HIS A 218 -3.27 -5.04 -4.76
CA HIS A 218 -2.44 -5.83 -5.67
C HIS A 218 -2.97 -7.24 -5.95
N ALA A 219 -3.01 -8.14 -4.97
CA ALA A 219 -3.11 -9.58 -5.24
C ALA A 219 -4.38 -9.96 -6.03
N PHE A 220 -5.55 -9.47 -5.62
CA PHE A 220 -6.81 -9.76 -6.33
C PHE A 220 -6.84 -9.15 -7.73
N GLY A 221 -6.19 -8.00 -7.95
CA GLY A 221 -6.02 -7.44 -9.27
C GLY A 221 -5.18 -8.33 -10.19
N ALA A 222 -4.06 -8.85 -9.67
CA ALA A 222 -3.18 -9.75 -10.41
C ALA A 222 -3.83 -11.12 -10.72
N TRP A 223 -4.72 -11.60 -9.85
CA TRP A 223 -5.39 -12.89 -10.02
C TRP A 223 -6.57 -12.87 -11.00
N LEU A 224 -7.02 -11.70 -11.47
CA LEU A 224 -8.04 -11.60 -12.52
C LEU A 224 -7.61 -12.24 -13.85
N ASP A 225 -6.30 -12.38 -14.08
CA ASP A 225 -5.71 -13.02 -15.27
C ASP A 225 -5.63 -14.54 -15.17
N LEU A 226 -5.93 -15.10 -14.00
CA LEU A 226 -5.80 -16.53 -13.73
C LEU A 226 -7.14 -17.25 -13.90
N PRO A 227 -7.13 -18.51 -14.38
CA PRO A 227 -8.27 -19.41 -14.20
C PRO A 227 -8.62 -19.55 -12.71
N GLU A 228 -9.91 -19.71 -12.38
CA GLU A 228 -10.38 -19.75 -10.98
C GLU A 228 -9.63 -20.78 -10.13
N ALA A 229 -9.31 -21.95 -10.68
CA ALA A 229 -8.55 -22.99 -9.97
C ALA A 229 -7.13 -22.53 -9.59
N GLU A 230 -6.45 -21.78 -10.47
CA GLU A 230 -5.13 -21.22 -10.22
C GLU A 230 -5.19 -20.04 -9.25
N ALA A 231 -6.20 -19.18 -9.38
CA ALA A 231 -6.45 -18.08 -8.44
C ALA A 231 -6.72 -18.61 -7.03
N LEU A 232 -7.50 -19.69 -6.88
CA LEU A 232 -7.76 -20.33 -5.59
C LEU A 232 -6.51 -20.95 -4.97
N GLU A 233 -5.61 -21.51 -5.78
CA GLU A 233 -4.33 -22.04 -5.27
C GLU A 233 -3.39 -20.90 -4.84
N ALA A 234 -3.33 -19.81 -5.62
CA ALA A 234 -2.59 -18.62 -5.23
C ALA A 234 -3.14 -18.01 -3.93
N PHE A 235 -4.46 -17.95 -3.78
CA PHE A 235 -5.13 -17.50 -2.57
C PHE A 235 -4.87 -18.43 -1.37
N ARG A 236 -4.94 -19.75 -1.55
CA ARG A 236 -4.59 -20.72 -0.50
C ARG A 236 -3.17 -20.48 0.01
N ARG A 237 -2.22 -20.29 -0.90
CA ARG A 237 -0.82 -20.02 -0.57
C ARG A 237 -0.67 -18.73 0.22
N GLU A 238 -1.27 -17.64 -0.28
CA GLU A 238 -1.29 -16.34 0.41
C GLU A 238 -1.87 -16.50 1.82
N LYS A 239 -3.05 -17.11 1.98
CA LYS A 239 -3.69 -17.28 3.29
C LYS A 239 -2.91 -18.13 4.25
N THR A 240 -2.23 -19.16 3.77
CA THR A 240 -1.36 -19.97 4.61
C THR A 240 -0.19 -19.13 5.17
N ILE A 241 0.39 -18.26 4.35
CA ILE A 241 1.47 -17.35 4.76
C ILE A 241 0.95 -16.24 5.67
N ALA A 242 -0.19 -15.64 5.33
CA ALA A 242 -0.84 -14.61 6.14
C ALA A 242 -1.21 -15.14 7.52
N LEU A 243 -1.79 -16.34 7.60
CA LEU A 243 -2.15 -16.98 8.87
C LEU A 243 -0.92 -17.18 9.78
N ALA A 244 0.17 -17.73 9.24
CA ALA A 244 1.40 -17.88 9.99
C ALA A 244 1.98 -16.53 10.45
N THR A 245 1.90 -15.51 9.59
CA THR A 245 2.37 -14.15 9.88
C THR A 245 1.54 -13.50 10.99
N TYR A 246 0.22 -13.66 10.97
CA TYR A 246 -0.69 -13.07 11.94
C TYR A 246 -0.60 -13.75 13.31
N HIS A 247 -0.40 -15.08 13.35
CA HIS A 247 -0.10 -15.77 14.61
C HIS A 247 1.15 -15.19 15.27
N ARG A 248 2.23 -15.04 14.51
CA ARG A 248 3.46 -14.42 15.01
C ARG A 248 3.24 -12.98 15.45
N LEU A 249 2.58 -12.16 14.63
CA LEU A 249 2.28 -10.77 14.97
C LEU A 249 1.47 -10.67 16.27
N ARG A 250 0.48 -11.52 16.44
CA ARG A 250 -0.38 -11.58 17.63
C ARG A 250 0.43 -11.97 18.87
N GLU A 251 1.33 -12.94 18.78
CA GLU A 251 2.23 -13.33 19.87
C GLU A 251 3.19 -12.19 20.25
N GLU A 252 3.81 -11.55 19.24
CA GLU A 252 4.73 -10.44 19.43
C GLU A 252 4.03 -9.23 20.09
N LEU A 253 2.86 -8.85 19.60
CA LEU A 253 2.08 -7.77 20.18
C LEU A 253 1.58 -8.08 21.59
N ALA A 254 1.25 -9.34 21.91
CA ALA A 254 0.91 -9.73 23.27
C ALA A 254 2.10 -9.57 24.22
N VAL A 255 3.31 -9.92 23.79
CA VAL A 255 4.55 -9.68 24.55
C VAL A 255 4.83 -8.18 24.70
N ASP A 256 4.57 -7.40 23.66
CA ASP A 256 4.76 -5.95 23.65
C ASP A 256 3.66 -5.19 24.46
N GLY A 257 2.66 -5.90 24.98
CA GLY A 257 1.64 -5.33 25.88
C GLY A 257 0.38 -4.81 25.17
N ALA A 258 0.05 -5.34 23.99
CA ALA A 258 -1.16 -4.96 23.27
C ALA A 258 -2.44 -5.28 24.04
N THR A 259 -3.44 -4.43 23.85
CA THR A 259 -4.76 -4.53 24.46
C THR A 259 -5.50 -5.79 24.00
N THR A 260 -6.41 -6.29 24.84
CA THR A 260 -7.27 -7.42 24.52
C THR A 260 -8.13 -7.17 23.27
N THR A 261 -8.48 -5.92 22.98
CA THR A 261 -9.20 -5.52 21.77
C THR A 261 -8.38 -5.81 20.50
N VAL A 262 -7.11 -5.41 20.46
CA VAL A 262 -6.23 -5.67 19.32
C VAL A 262 -5.97 -7.18 19.17
N LEU A 263 -5.69 -7.87 20.28
CA LEU A 263 -5.44 -9.31 20.24
C LEU A 263 -6.68 -10.09 19.77
N GLY A 264 -7.87 -9.74 20.29
CA GLY A 264 -9.13 -10.35 19.88
C GLY A 264 -9.48 -10.09 18.40
N TRP A 265 -9.12 -8.92 17.88
CA TRP A 265 -9.27 -8.60 16.46
C TRP A 265 -8.38 -9.50 15.58
N LEU A 266 -7.10 -9.69 15.93
CA LEU A 266 -6.21 -10.61 15.21
C LEU A 266 -6.68 -12.08 15.34
N ASP A 267 -7.15 -12.48 16.52
CA ASP A 267 -7.69 -13.83 16.75
C ASP A 267 -8.94 -14.07 15.87
N ALA A 268 -9.83 -13.08 15.69
CA ALA A 268 -11.00 -13.20 14.82
C ALA A 268 -10.65 -13.32 13.33
N ILE A 269 -9.64 -12.57 12.87
CA ILE A 269 -9.14 -12.67 11.49
C ILE A 269 -8.56 -14.07 11.25
N THR A 270 -7.67 -14.53 12.13
CA THR A 270 -7.00 -15.83 11.97
C THR A 270 -7.98 -17.00 12.06
N ALA A 271 -8.99 -16.93 12.94
CA ALA A 271 -10.04 -17.93 13.03
C ALA A 271 -10.86 -18.04 11.71
N THR A 272 -11.15 -16.91 11.07
CA THR A 272 -11.85 -16.88 9.78
C THR A 272 -11.03 -17.58 8.70
N TRP A 273 -9.72 -17.30 8.64
CA TRP A 273 -8.82 -17.94 7.67
C TRP A 273 -8.63 -19.42 7.93
N GLN A 274 -8.50 -19.83 9.20
CA GLN A 274 -8.41 -21.25 9.57
C GLN A 274 -9.65 -22.01 9.13
N ALA A 275 -10.84 -21.46 9.38
CA ALA A 275 -12.09 -22.09 8.95
C ALA A 275 -12.21 -22.19 7.42
N GLY A 276 -11.81 -21.15 6.68
CA GLY A 276 -11.81 -21.18 5.21
C GLY A 276 -10.78 -22.15 4.62
N LEU A 277 -9.56 -22.17 5.15
CA LEU A 277 -8.49 -23.08 4.70
C LEU A 277 -8.82 -24.56 4.96
N ALA A 278 -9.45 -24.86 6.10
CA ALA A 278 -9.85 -26.22 6.46
C ALA A 278 -11.19 -26.65 5.83
N GLY A 279 -11.99 -25.68 5.37
CA GLY A 279 -13.34 -25.90 4.86
C GLY A 279 -13.52 -25.32 3.46
N ASP A 280 -14.41 -24.33 3.36
CA ASP A 280 -14.81 -23.73 2.08
C ASP A 280 -13.91 -22.54 1.72
N LEU A 281 -12.75 -22.86 1.14
CA LEU A 281 -11.80 -21.86 0.65
C LEU A 281 -12.42 -20.95 -0.41
N ARG A 282 -13.31 -21.50 -1.25
CA ARG A 282 -13.95 -20.73 -2.33
C ARG A 282 -14.88 -19.67 -1.77
N ALA A 283 -15.66 -19.99 -0.74
CA ALA A 283 -16.48 -18.99 -0.06
C ALA A 283 -15.62 -17.89 0.58
N LEU A 284 -14.50 -18.24 1.22
CA LEU A 284 -13.58 -17.25 1.77
C LEU A 284 -13.00 -16.34 0.66
N TRP A 285 -12.55 -16.94 -0.44
CA TRP A 285 -12.03 -16.22 -1.61
C TRP A 285 -13.07 -15.27 -2.21
N LEU A 286 -14.33 -15.70 -2.34
CA LEU A 286 -15.42 -14.84 -2.82
C LEU A 286 -15.67 -13.66 -1.88
N CYS A 287 -15.72 -13.88 -0.57
CA CYS A 287 -15.97 -12.82 0.40
C CYS A 287 -14.84 -11.77 0.43
N GLU A 288 -13.59 -12.22 0.44
CA GLU A 288 -12.45 -11.29 0.47
C GLU A 288 -12.17 -10.68 -0.90
N GLY A 289 -12.46 -11.39 -1.99
CA GLY A 289 -12.43 -10.85 -3.34
C GLY A 289 -13.47 -9.77 -3.53
N TRP A 290 -14.70 -9.98 -3.04
CA TRP A 290 -15.74 -8.96 -3.00
C TRP A 290 -15.23 -7.69 -2.32
N ARG A 291 -14.77 -7.81 -1.07
CA ARG A 291 -14.22 -6.68 -0.31
C ARG A 291 -13.07 -6.00 -1.05
N SER A 292 -12.12 -6.78 -1.57
CA SER A 292 -10.90 -6.28 -2.22
C SER A 292 -11.19 -5.54 -3.53
N HIS A 293 -12.08 -6.07 -4.36
CA HIS A 293 -12.47 -5.43 -5.62
C HIS A 293 -13.35 -4.19 -5.38
N THR A 294 -14.25 -4.22 -4.40
CA THR A 294 -15.07 -3.05 -4.06
C THR A 294 -14.22 -1.90 -3.53
N ILE A 295 -13.31 -2.15 -2.59
CA ILE A 295 -12.44 -1.10 -2.02
C ILE A 295 -11.59 -0.43 -3.12
N ASP A 296 -10.92 -1.22 -3.97
CA ASP A 296 -10.06 -0.68 -5.03
C ASP A 296 -10.88 0.09 -6.08
N LEU A 297 -12.09 -0.37 -6.39
CA LEU A 297 -13.02 0.36 -7.27
C LEU A 297 -13.43 1.72 -6.69
N GLU A 298 -13.80 1.78 -5.41
CA GLU A 298 -14.17 3.04 -4.78
C GLU A 298 -12.99 4.02 -4.77
N ASP A 299 -11.78 3.53 -4.48
CA ASP A 299 -10.56 4.35 -4.49
C ASP A 299 -10.31 4.93 -5.90
N ASP A 300 -10.40 4.11 -6.95
CA ASP A 300 -10.18 4.54 -8.33
C ASP A 300 -11.26 5.53 -8.83
N LEU A 301 -12.53 5.30 -8.48
CA LEU A 301 -13.64 6.19 -8.81
C LEU A 301 -13.51 7.54 -8.09
N HIS A 302 -13.20 7.51 -6.79
CA HIS A 302 -12.99 8.72 -6.00
C HIS A 302 -11.80 9.53 -6.53
N GLY A 303 -10.71 8.84 -6.90
CA GLY A 303 -9.53 9.45 -7.50
C GLY A 303 -9.69 9.83 -8.98
N GLN A 304 -10.83 9.52 -9.62
CA GLN A 304 -11.08 9.72 -11.06
C GLN A 304 -9.95 9.21 -11.96
N THR A 305 -9.31 8.11 -11.54
CA THR A 305 -8.12 7.56 -12.20
C THR A 305 -8.33 6.06 -12.40
N CYS A 306 -9.20 5.70 -13.34
CA CYS A 306 -9.52 4.31 -13.61
C CYS A 306 -8.60 3.72 -14.68
N THR A 307 -8.22 2.46 -14.52
CA THR A 307 -7.39 1.71 -15.48
C THR A 307 -8.22 0.59 -16.15
N PRO A 308 -7.67 -0.11 -17.17
CA PRO A 308 -8.30 -1.32 -17.67
C PRO A 308 -8.52 -2.38 -16.58
N ASN A 309 -7.66 -2.41 -15.56
CA ASN A 309 -7.82 -3.33 -14.43
C ASN A 309 -9.06 -2.99 -13.59
N THR A 310 -9.35 -1.71 -13.39
CA THR A 310 -10.55 -1.24 -12.67
C THR A 310 -11.82 -1.80 -13.30
N LEU A 311 -11.95 -1.74 -14.64
CA LEU A 311 -13.10 -2.29 -15.35
C LEU A 311 -13.25 -3.79 -15.14
N ARG A 312 -12.13 -4.54 -15.19
CA ARG A 312 -12.13 -5.99 -14.94
C ARG A 312 -12.55 -6.34 -13.51
N ARG A 313 -12.18 -5.51 -12.52
CA ARG A 313 -12.67 -5.68 -11.14
C ARG A 313 -14.19 -5.51 -11.06
N VAL A 314 -14.75 -4.51 -11.75
CA VAL A 314 -16.21 -4.31 -11.77
C VAL A 314 -16.92 -5.46 -12.49
N ASP A 315 -16.35 -5.95 -13.58
CA ASP A 315 -16.88 -7.11 -14.30
C ASP A 315 -16.89 -8.36 -13.40
N TRP A 316 -15.81 -8.61 -12.65
CA TRP A 316 -15.76 -9.67 -11.65
C TRP A 316 -16.84 -9.50 -10.57
N LEU A 317 -17.04 -8.29 -10.04
CA LEU A 317 -18.07 -8.01 -9.03
C LEU A 317 -19.48 -8.30 -9.58
N LEU A 318 -19.76 -7.90 -10.82
CA LEU A 318 -21.05 -8.17 -11.47
C LEU A 318 -21.28 -9.68 -11.65
N ASP A 319 -20.26 -10.44 -12.06
CA ASP A 319 -20.37 -11.89 -12.19
C ASP A 319 -20.51 -12.60 -10.84
N ALA A 320 -19.77 -12.14 -9.83
CA ALA A 320 -19.89 -12.64 -8.46
C ALA A 320 -21.29 -12.42 -7.88
N LEU A 321 -21.92 -11.26 -8.13
CA LEU A 321 -23.31 -11.00 -7.72
C LEU A 321 -24.30 -11.93 -8.41
N ARG A 322 -24.19 -12.09 -9.73
CA ARG A 322 -25.10 -12.93 -10.52
C ARG A 322 -25.08 -14.38 -10.04
N ALA A 323 -23.89 -14.90 -9.76
CA ALA A 323 -23.71 -16.30 -9.41
C ALA A 323 -23.80 -16.58 -7.90
N ASN A 324 -23.46 -15.62 -7.04
CA ASN A 324 -23.18 -15.88 -5.61
C ASN A 324 -23.78 -14.88 -4.63
N HIS A 325 -24.76 -14.03 -5.01
CA HIS A 325 -25.36 -13.04 -4.09
C HIS A 325 -25.82 -13.65 -2.76
N ALA A 326 -26.54 -14.78 -2.79
CA ALA A 326 -27.03 -15.43 -1.57
C ALA A 326 -25.90 -15.85 -0.63
N LEU A 327 -24.77 -16.33 -1.16
CA LEU A 327 -23.59 -16.70 -0.38
C LEU A 327 -22.93 -15.47 0.23
N LEU A 328 -22.71 -14.42 -0.58
CA LEU A 328 -22.11 -13.16 -0.12
C LEU A 328 -22.94 -12.52 1.00
N ALA A 329 -24.27 -12.52 0.86
CA ALA A 329 -25.19 -12.03 1.87
C ALA A 329 -25.16 -12.88 3.15
N ALA A 330 -25.23 -14.21 3.02
CA ALA A 330 -25.21 -15.13 4.16
C ALA A 330 -23.89 -15.08 4.96
N ARG A 331 -22.78 -14.73 4.30
CA ARG A 331 -21.46 -14.59 4.92
C ARG A 331 -21.16 -13.17 5.40
N GLY A 332 -22.08 -12.23 5.23
CA GLY A 332 -21.88 -10.82 5.64
C GLY A 332 -20.80 -10.09 4.84
N ALA A 333 -20.49 -10.55 3.62
CA ALA A 333 -19.49 -9.91 2.77
C ALA A 333 -19.97 -8.59 2.14
N LEU A 334 -21.29 -8.41 2.04
CA LEU A 334 -21.92 -7.17 1.58
C LEU A 334 -21.90 -6.13 2.72
N LEU A 335 -20.89 -5.26 2.72
CA LEU A 335 -20.64 -4.26 3.77
C LEU A 335 -21.20 -2.87 3.40
N GLY A 336 -21.39 -2.02 4.41
CA GLY A 336 -21.81 -0.62 4.21
C GLY A 336 -23.13 -0.51 3.45
N ASP A 337 -23.17 0.31 2.40
CA ASP A 337 -24.36 0.51 1.56
C ASP A 337 -24.78 -0.74 0.77
N ASP A 338 -23.96 -1.79 0.75
CA ASP A 338 -24.28 -3.07 0.11
C ASP A 338 -25.09 -3.98 1.03
N ALA A 339 -25.02 -3.75 2.34
CA ALA A 339 -25.63 -4.60 3.35
C ALA A 339 -27.16 -4.63 3.19
N GLY A 340 -27.71 -5.85 3.15
CA GLY A 340 -29.17 -6.07 3.07
C GLY A 340 -29.82 -5.74 1.73
N GLN A 341 -29.05 -5.31 0.72
CA GLN A 341 -29.61 -4.97 -0.59
C GLN A 341 -29.93 -6.22 -1.43
N PRO A 342 -31.04 -6.21 -2.20
CA PRO A 342 -31.37 -7.28 -3.12
C PRO A 342 -30.39 -7.31 -4.30
N ALA A 343 -30.24 -8.50 -4.90
CA ALA A 343 -29.29 -8.73 -6.00
C ALA A 343 -29.47 -7.75 -7.17
N ASP A 344 -30.71 -7.45 -7.58
CA ASP A 344 -30.99 -6.56 -8.71
C ASP A 344 -30.58 -5.11 -8.44
N ALA A 345 -30.75 -4.62 -7.21
CA ALA A 345 -30.25 -3.30 -6.80
C ALA A 345 -28.72 -3.27 -6.79
N LEU A 346 -28.13 -4.37 -6.29
CA LEU A 346 -26.73 -4.81 -6.45
C LEU A 346 -26.17 -4.48 -7.84
N LEU A 347 -26.71 -5.22 -8.79
CA LEU A 347 -26.31 -5.24 -10.19
C LEU A 347 -26.50 -3.89 -10.84
N ALA A 348 -27.62 -3.20 -10.60
CA ALA A 348 -27.87 -1.88 -11.15
C ALA A 348 -26.82 -0.86 -10.69
N ARG A 349 -26.46 -0.87 -9.40
CA ARG A 349 -25.46 0.05 -8.85
C ARG A 349 -24.06 -0.24 -9.37
N TYR A 350 -23.61 -1.49 -9.36
CA TYR A 350 -22.27 -1.81 -9.89
C TYR A 350 -22.19 -1.62 -11.42
N ALA A 351 -23.29 -1.79 -12.15
CA ALA A 351 -23.35 -1.42 -13.57
C ALA A 351 -23.23 0.11 -13.78
N ALA A 352 -23.75 0.93 -12.86
CA ALA A 352 -23.55 2.38 -12.88
C ALA A 352 -22.08 2.74 -12.59
N LYS A 353 -21.48 2.15 -11.56
CA LYS A 353 -20.05 2.31 -11.24
C LYS A 353 -19.15 1.90 -12.40
N ARG A 354 -19.50 0.82 -13.12
CA ARG A 354 -18.79 0.42 -14.34
C ARG A 354 -18.80 1.53 -15.40
N ARG A 355 -19.96 2.13 -15.68
CA ARG A 355 -20.09 3.25 -16.64
C ARG A 355 -19.31 4.49 -16.19
N GLU A 356 -19.30 4.76 -14.89
CA GLU A 356 -18.50 5.85 -14.34
C GLU A 356 -17.00 5.58 -14.52
N ALA A 357 -16.53 4.36 -14.23
CA ALA A 357 -15.14 3.95 -14.42
C ALA A 357 -14.69 4.00 -15.89
N GLU A 358 -15.59 3.79 -16.85
CA GLU A 358 -15.33 4.01 -18.28
C GLU A 358 -15.05 5.49 -18.58
N GLY A 359 -15.78 6.40 -17.93
CA GLY A 359 -15.59 7.85 -18.06
C GLY A 359 -14.26 8.35 -17.50
N TYR A 360 -13.68 7.66 -16.53
CA TYR A 360 -12.41 8.02 -15.87
C TYR A 360 -11.20 7.21 -16.35
N GLN A 361 -11.28 6.51 -17.48
CA GLN A 361 -10.15 5.74 -18.00
C GLN A 361 -8.94 6.64 -18.30
N VAL A 362 -7.82 6.42 -17.61
CA VAL A 362 -6.53 7.03 -17.98
C VAL A 362 -6.05 6.43 -19.30
N ARG A 363 -5.90 7.30 -20.32
CA ARG A 363 -5.27 6.91 -21.58
C ARG A 363 -3.80 6.61 -21.28
N ARG A 364 -3.40 5.35 -21.37
CA ARG A 364 -1.97 5.01 -21.36
C ARG A 364 -1.31 5.74 -22.53
N ALA A 365 -0.25 6.50 -22.27
CA ALA A 365 0.68 6.88 -23.32
C ALA A 365 1.21 5.57 -23.93
N ALA A 366 1.12 5.46 -25.25
CA ALA A 366 1.48 4.28 -26.03
C ALA A 366 2.98 3.97 -25.93
#